data_AF-A0AA41NGK9-F1
#
_entry.id   AF-A0AA41NGK9-F1
#
_cell.length_a   1.000
_cell.length_b   1.000
_cell.length_c   1.000
_cell.angle_alpha   90.00
_cell.angle_beta   90.00
_cell.angle_gamma   90.00
#
_symmetry.space_group_name_H-M   'P 1'
#
loop_
_entity.id
_entity.type
_entity.pdbx_description
1 polymer ?
#
loop_
_entity_poly.entity_id
_entity_poly.type
_entity_poly.pdbx_seq_one_letter_code
_entity_poly.pdbx_strand_id
1 'polypeptide(L)'
;MARVPSRDEYAEDSSDEEDVRNTVGNVPLEWYEDFPHVGYDLDGRRIYKPLRTRDELDDPDFWRTVKDRMTGQDLRLTDEQVALLQRLQRGQFGDVSFDPYEPAVDFFSGNIMIHPVTNRPEDKRSFIPSLVEKEKVSRMVHAIKMGWIQPRRSRDSTPRFYDLWAQEDPNAVLGRPQDACACTQAGPAWPHRVIQLPPEYLPSEEEHLVWAQQEPGERKLNFLPRKFPSLRAVPAYGRFSQERFERCLDLYLCPRQRKMRCLPRGPVAGFRLRRWLDGSLRLWEEATARCMRVVPVGGVVRSVAWNPNPSICLVAAAVDDAVLLLNPVLGDPLLAGSTDQLLSAFALPE
;
A
#
# COMPACT_ATOMS: atom_id res chain seq x y z
N MET A 1 29.51 45.55 -80.03
CA MET A 1 28.36 45.42 -79.12
C MET A 1 27.27 44.67 -79.87
N ALA A 2 27.09 43.38 -79.57
CA ALA A 2 26.01 42.60 -80.16
C ALA A 2 24.70 43.01 -79.49
N ARG A 3 23.70 43.43 -80.28
CA ARG A 3 22.34 43.68 -79.78
C ARG A 3 21.79 42.36 -79.25
N VAL A 4 21.50 42.31 -77.96
CA VAL A 4 20.63 41.29 -77.38
C VAL A 4 19.29 41.39 -78.12
N PRO A 5 18.69 40.29 -78.61
CA PRO A 5 17.33 40.36 -79.13
C PRO A 5 16.42 40.84 -78.00
N SER A 6 15.72 41.95 -78.22
CA SER A 6 14.69 42.43 -77.30
C SER A 6 13.63 41.34 -77.23
N ARG A 7 13.66 40.53 -76.17
CA ARG A 7 12.54 39.65 -75.84
C ARG A 7 11.37 40.57 -75.56
N ASP A 8 10.25 40.27 -76.20
CA ASP A 8 9.02 40.96 -75.93
C ASP A 8 8.66 40.70 -74.46
N GLU A 9 8.55 41.78 -73.67
CA GLU A 9 8.32 41.70 -72.23
C GLU A 9 6.93 41.12 -71.91
N TYR A 10 6.04 41.09 -72.90
CA TYR A 10 4.67 40.58 -72.82
C TYR A 10 4.51 39.12 -73.27
N ALA A 11 5.59 38.36 -73.47
CA ALA A 11 5.52 37.04 -74.09
C ALA A 11 5.12 35.87 -73.17
N GLU A 12 5.31 35.99 -71.86
CA GLU A 12 5.26 34.81 -70.97
C GLU A 12 4.28 34.93 -69.80
N ASP A 13 4.15 36.09 -69.15
CA ASP A 13 3.19 36.28 -68.06
C ASP A 13 3.04 37.76 -67.75
N SER A 14 2.03 38.39 -68.35
CA SER A 14 1.62 39.71 -67.90
C SER A 14 0.24 39.64 -67.27
N SER A 15 0.23 39.85 -65.96
CA SER A 15 -0.99 40.14 -65.18
C SER A 15 -1.78 41.35 -65.73
N ASP A 16 -1.17 42.12 -66.63
CA ASP A 16 -1.76 43.24 -67.34
C ASP A 16 -2.05 42.96 -68.83
N GLU A 17 -2.12 41.69 -69.26
CA GLU A 17 -2.75 41.36 -70.55
C GLU A 17 -4.24 41.77 -70.47
N GLU A 18 -4.47 43.07 -70.57
CA GLU A 18 -5.72 43.67 -70.98
C GLU A 18 -6.05 42.95 -72.27
N ASP A 19 -7.14 42.18 -72.25
CA ASP A 19 -7.70 41.54 -73.43
C ASP A 19 -7.83 42.65 -74.47
N VAL A 20 -6.88 42.75 -75.41
CA VAL A 20 -6.58 43.93 -76.25
C VAL A 20 -7.80 44.35 -77.12
N ARG A 21 -8.86 43.56 -77.02
CA ARG A 21 -10.15 43.63 -77.66
C ARG A 21 -11.16 44.52 -76.94
N ASN A 22 -11.00 44.90 -75.67
CA ASN A 22 -11.97 45.80 -75.01
C ASN A 22 -11.32 46.82 -74.06
N THR A 23 -11.53 48.10 -74.35
CA THR A 23 -10.94 49.24 -73.62
C THR A 23 -11.85 49.86 -72.55
N VAL A 24 -13.08 49.35 -72.37
CA VAL A 24 -14.09 49.95 -71.48
C VAL A 24 -13.70 49.87 -69.99
N GLY A 25 -12.83 48.94 -69.62
CA GLY A 25 -12.44 48.73 -68.21
C GLY A 25 -13.60 48.25 -67.33
N ASN A 26 -13.42 48.30 -66.00
CA ASN A 26 -14.39 47.77 -65.03
C ASN A 26 -15.61 48.71 -64.83
N VAL A 27 -16.46 48.81 -65.86
CA VAL A 27 -17.70 49.61 -65.87
C VAL A 27 -18.93 48.67 -65.83
N PRO A 28 -20.02 49.04 -65.15
CA PRO A 28 -21.25 48.24 -65.16
C PRO A 28 -21.80 48.01 -66.58
N LEU A 29 -22.04 46.75 -66.94
CA LEU A 29 -22.53 46.34 -68.26
C LEU A 29 -23.97 46.76 -68.55
N GLU A 30 -24.74 47.08 -67.51
CA GLU A 30 -26.12 47.56 -67.58
C GLU A 30 -26.25 48.77 -68.51
N TRP A 31 -25.24 49.64 -68.56
CA TRP A 31 -25.24 50.85 -69.40
C TRP A 31 -25.22 50.55 -70.90
N TYR A 32 -24.84 49.34 -71.28
CA TYR A 32 -24.80 48.89 -72.66
C TYR A 32 -25.97 47.98 -73.03
N GLU A 33 -26.91 47.66 -72.14
CA GLU A 33 -28.01 46.70 -72.40
C GLU A 33 -28.82 47.06 -73.65
N ASP A 34 -29.21 48.32 -73.78
CA ASP A 34 -30.00 48.84 -74.90
C ASP A 34 -29.20 48.99 -76.21
N PHE A 35 -27.87 48.85 -76.16
CA PHE A 35 -27.00 49.03 -77.31
C PHE A 35 -26.54 47.68 -77.91
N PRO A 36 -26.37 47.59 -79.24
CA PRO A 36 -25.91 46.37 -79.91
C PRO A 36 -24.38 46.12 -79.78
N HIS A 37 -23.65 47.01 -79.11
CA HIS A 37 -22.19 46.97 -78.96
C HIS A 37 -21.81 47.25 -77.50
N VAL A 38 -20.64 46.75 -77.09
CA VAL A 38 -20.04 46.97 -75.76
C VAL A 38 -18.70 47.65 -75.97
N GLY A 39 -18.70 48.98 -75.98
CA GLY A 39 -17.47 49.76 -76.13
C GLY A 39 -16.88 49.84 -77.53
N TYR A 40 -15.62 50.32 -77.56
CA TYR A 40 -14.84 50.53 -78.78
C TYR A 40 -13.43 49.96 -78.63
N ASP A 41 -12.85 49.51 -79.75
CA ASP A 41 -11.45 49.08 -79.84
C ASP A 41 -10.49 50.29 -79.70
N LEU A 42 -9.19 50.02 -79.51
CA LEU A 42 -8.11 51.03 -79.51
C LEU A 42 -8.13 51.91 -80.78
N ASP A 43 -8.56 51.34 -81.92
CA ASP A 43 -8.71 52.03 -83.21
C ASP A 43 -10.06 52.76 -83.38
N GLY A 44 -10.93 52.75 -82.37
CA GLY A 44 -12.24 53.43 -82.38
C GLY A 44 -13.35 52.69 -83.12
N ARG A 45 -13.20 51.39 -83.41
CA ARG A 45 -14.24 50.55 -84.02
C ARG A 45 -15.20 50.01 -82.96
N ARG A 46 -16.48 49.79 -83.31
CA ARG A 46 -17.51 49.29 -82.38
C ARG A 46 -17.37 47.78 -82.17
N ILE A 47 -17.34 47.35 -80.91
CA ILE A 47 -17.29 45.93 -80.53
C ILE A 47 -18.72 45.39 -80.38
N TYR A 48 -19.21 44.64 -81.35
CA TYR A 48 -20.59 44.12 -81.32
C TYR A 48 -20.75 42.97 -80.31
N LYS A 49 -21.93 42.91 -79.66
CA LYS A 49 -22.30 41.78 -78.82
C LYS A 49 -22.42 40.50 -79.66
N PRO A 50 -21.99 39.34 -79.14
CA PRO A 50 -22.20 38.08 -79.83
C PRO A 50 -23.69 37.78 -80.00
N LEU A 51 -24.06 37.17 -81.13
CA LEU A 51 -25.43 36.75 -81.38
C LEU A 51 -25.80 35.59 -80.44
N ARG A 52 -26.77 35.81 -79.56
CA ARG A 52 -27.36 34.78 -78.70
C ARG A 52 -28.22 33.84 -79.54
N THR A 53 -27.64 32.74 -80.02
CA THR A 53 -28.35 31.75 -80.87
C THR A 53 -28.13 30.31 -80.42
N ARG A 54 -27.43 30.06 -79.30
CA ARG A 54 -27.19 28.70 -78.80
C ARG A 54 -28.12 28.39 -77.62
N ASP A 55 -28.85 27.29 -77.76
CA ASP A 55 -29.72 26.72 -76.72
C ASP A 55 -28.85 25.96 -75.71
N GLU A 56 -28.90 26.36 -74.43
CA GLU A 56 -28.04 25.83 -73.34
C GLU A 56 -28.32 24.35 -73.00
N LEU A 57 -29.37 23.75 -73.57
CA LEU A 57 -29.86 22.43 -73.20
C LEU A 57 -29.17 21.26 -73.94
N ASP A 58 -28.52 21.51 -75.08
CA ASP A 58 -28.00 20.44 -75.96
C ASP A 58 -26.46 20.32 -76.01
N ASP A 59 -25.71 21.20 -75.30
CA ASP A 59 -24.24 21.23 -75.33
C ASP A 59 -23.60 20.40 -74.19
N PRO A 60 -22.90 19.28 -74.46
CA PRO A 60 -22.28 18.43 -73.43
C PRO A 60 -21.09 19.09 -72.70
N ASP A 61 -20.52 20.14 -73.29
CA ASP A 61 -19.37 20.88 -72.77
C ASP A 61 -19.75 22.22 -72.11
N PHE A 62 -21.04 22.45 -71.85
CA PHE A 62 -21.53 23.66 -71.19
C PHE A 62 -20.90 23.88 -69.80
N TRP A 63 -20.56 22.81 -69.07
CA TRP A 63 -19.87 22.91 -67.78
C TRP A 63 -18.41 23.42 -67.90
N ARG A 64 -17.86 23.51 -69.12
CA ARG A 64 -16.52 24.06 -69.42
C ARG A 64 -16.55 25.49 -69.94
N THR A 65 -17.74 26.07 -70.15
CA THR A 65 -17.87 27.45 -70.63
C THR A 65 -17.94 28.43 -69.47
N VAL A 66 -17.22 29.54 -69.60
CA VAL A 66 -17.25 30.68 -68.68
C VAL A 66 -17.64 31.91 -69.50
N LYS A 67 -18.68 32.62 -69.07
CA LYS A 67 -19.11 33.88 -69.69
C LYS A 67 -18.08 34.96 -69.36
N ASP A 68 -17.40 35.47 -70.37
CA ASP A 68 -16.54 36.63 -70.20
C ASP A 68 -17.41 37.86 -69.91
N ARG A 69 -17.04 38.60 -68.86
CA ARG A 69 -17.78 39.77 -68.40
C ARG A 69 -17.69 40.91 -69.41
N MET A 70 -16.56 41.07 -70.09
CA MET A 70 -16.31 42.26 -70.91
C MET A 70 -16.92 42.14 -72.31
N THR A 71 -16.83 40.96 -72.93
CA THR A 71 -17.32 40.75 -74.30
C THR A 71 -18.69 40.06 -74.35
N GLY A 72 -19.13 39.45 -73.25
CA GLY A 72 -20.35 38.64 -73.20
C GLY A 72 -20.26 37.36 -74.03
N GLN A 73 -19.05 36.98 -74.48
CA GLN A 73 -18.80 35.73 -75.20
C GLN A 73 -18.59 34.57 -74.23
N ASP A 74 -19.00 33.36 -74.64
CA ASP A 74 -18.75 32.13 -73.89
C ASP A 74 -17.33 31.61 -74.20
N LEU A 75 -16.40 31.77 -73.25
CA LEU A 75 -15.04 31.24 -73.36
C LEU A 75 -15.02 29.79 -72.90
N ARG A 76 -14.42 28.90 -73.71
CA ARG A 76 -14.25 27.47 -73.37
C ARG A 76 -12.89 27.28 -72.71
N LEU A 77 -12.86 26.69 -71.51
CA LEU A 77 -11.62 26.36 -70.83
C LEU A 77 -10.88 25.23 -71.56
N THR A 78 -9.55 25.33 -71.64
CA THR A 78 -8.71 24.26 -72.18
C THR A 78 -8.62 23.09 -71.20
N ASP A 79 -8.30 21.89 -71.69
CA ASP A 79 -8.16 20.70 -70.84
C ASP A 79 -7.08 20.87 -69.77
N GLU A 80 -6.01 21.61 -70.07
CA GLU A 80 -4.93 21.94 -69.12
C GLU A 80 -5.42 22.86 -68.00
N GLN A 81 -6.22 23.88 -68.34
CA GLN A 81 -6.84 24.78 -67.37
C GLN A 81 -7.83 24.05 -66.46
N VAL A 82 -8.63 23.13 -67.02
CA VAL A 82 -9.55 22.29 -66.24
C VAL A 82 -8.78 21.34 -65.32
N ALA A 83 -7.69 20.72 -65.80
CA ALA A 83 -6.83 19.86 -64.99
C ALA A 83 -6.17 20.64 -63.85
N LEU A 84 -5.71 21.87 -64.09
CA LEU A 84 -5.19 22.78 -63.07
C LEU A 84 -6.25 23.10 -62.02
N LEU A 85 -7.48 23.45 -62.44
CA LEU A 85 -8.60 23.75 -61.54
C LEU A 85 -8.93 22.54 -60.64
N GLN A 86 -8.96 21.33 -61.20
CA GLN A 86 -9.20 20.11 -60.45
C GLN A 86 -8.09 19.81 -59.44
N ARG A 87 -6.82 20.06 -59.80
CA ARG A 87 -5.69 19.93 -58.87
C ARG A 87 -5.80 20.92 -57.71
N LEU A 88 -6.09 22.17 -58.02
CA LEU A 88 -6.30 23.23 -57.03
C LEU A 88 -7.46 22.90 -56.09
N GLN A 89 -8.60 22.43 -56.62
CA GLN A 89 -9.76 22.01 -55.81
C GLN A 89 -9.43 20.85 -54.87
N ARG A 90 -8.52 19.95 -55.28
CA ARG A 90 -8.05 18.82 -54.47
C ARG A 90 -6.90 19.18 -53.52
N GLY A 91 -6.45 20.43 -53.50
CA GLY A 91 -5.29 20.88 -52.73
C GLY A 91 -3.96 20.30 -53.21
N GLN A 92 -3.88 19.87 -54.47
CA GLN A 92 -2.65 19.41 -55.12
C GLN A 92 -1.88 20.59 -55.72
N PHE A 93 -0.58 20.41 -55.96
CA PHE A 93 0.27 21.42 -56.59
C PHE A 93 -0.20 21.72 -58.02
N GLY A 94 -0.14 23.00 -58.40
CA GLY A 94 -0.58 23.46 -59.72
C GLY A 94 0.36 22.96 -60.84
N ASP A 95 1.65 23.01 -60.58
CA ASP A 95 2.67 22.46 -61.47
C ASP A 95 2.81 20.95 -61.29
N VAL A 96 2.89 20.24 -62.42
CA VAL A 96 3.12 18.78 -62.48
C VAL A 96 4.54 18.43 -62.06
N SER A 97 5.49 19.35 -62.28
CA SER A 97 6.92 19.09 -62.07
C SER A 97 7.41 19.38 -60.65
N PHE A 98 6.54 19.89 -59.78
CA PHE A 98 6.90 20.30 -58.42
C PHE A 98 7.09 19.07 -57.50
N ASP A 99 8.29 18.93 -56.92
CA ASP A 99 8.58 17.92 -55.91
C ASP A 99 8.33 18.48 -54.49
N PRO A 100 7.33 17.95 -53.74
CA PRO A 100 7.01 18.44 -52.40
C PRO A 100 8.03 18.05 -51.32
N TYR A 101 8.92 17.11 -51.63
CA TYR A 101 9.82 16.49 -50.66
C TYR A 101 11.28 16.59 -51.10
N GLU A 102 11.67 17.77 -51.56
CA GLU A 102 13.07 18.05 -51.84
C GLU A 102 13.92 17.84 -50.57
N PRO A 103 15.09 17.19 -50.69
CA PRO A 103 15.97 17.00 -49.55
C PRO A 103 16.44 18.36 -49.01
N ALA A 104 16.38 18.54 -47.69
CA ALA A 104 16.89 19.74 -47.05
C ALA A 104 18.40 19.86 -47.28
N VAL A 105 18.81 20.81 -48.11
CA VAL A 105 20.21 21.08 -48.41
C VAL A 105 20.76 22.05 -47.35
N ASP A 106 21.78 21.58 -46.65
CA ASP A 106 22.43 22.26 -45.53
C ASP A 106 23.46 23.29 -46.02
N PHE A 107 22.99 24.38 -46.64
CA PHE A 107 23.85 25.40 -47.28
C PHE A 107 24.76 26.16 -46.30
N PHE A 108 24.39 26.23 -45.02
CA PHE A 108 25.08 27.05 -44.01
C PHE A 108 25.92 26.21 -43.04
N SER A 109 25.40 25.07 -42.60
CA SER A 109 26.02 24.19 -41.59
C SER A 109 27.26 23.44 -42.11
N GLY A 110 27.47 23.35 -43.42
CA GLY A 110 28.67 22.74 -44.00
C GLY A 110 29.98 23.46 -43.66
N ASN A 111 29.91 24.76 -43.35
CA ASN A 111 31.07 25.56 -42.96
C ASN A 111 31.15 25.71 -41.43
N ILE A 112 32.17 25.11 -40.81
CA ILE A 112 32.37 25.19 -39.35
C ILE A 112 32.95 26.56 -38.97
N MET A 113 32.27 27.26 -38.07
CA MET A 113 32.72 28.57 -37.57
C MET A 113 33.72 28.39 -36.43
N ILE A 114 34.93 28.93 -36.58
CA ILE A 114 36.05 28.82 -35.61
C ILE A 114 35.82 29.76 -34.40
N HIS A 115 35.16 30.89 -34.62
CA HIS A 115 34.93 31.91 -33.61
C HIS A 115 33.50 31.86 -33.06
N PRO A 116 33.28 32.25 -31.79
CA PRO A 116 31.93 32.44 -31.28
C PRO A 116 31.25 33.60 -32.01
N VAL A 117 29.92 33.54 -32.08
CA VAL A 117 29.10 34.58 -32.73
C VAL A 117 29.30 35.96 -32.09
N THR A 118 29.63 36.02 -30.80
CA THR A 118 29.86 37.28 -30.07
C THR A 118 31.19 37.26 -29.32
N ASN A 119 31.97 38.33 -29.46
CA ASN A 119 33.19 38.57 -28.68
C ASN A 119 32.91 39.41 -27.41
N ARG A 120 31.95 38.98 -26.59
CA ARG A 120 31.69 39.64 -25.30
C ARG A 120 32.74 39.16 -24.29
N PRO A 121 33.44 40.08 -23.59
CA PRO A 121 34.39 39.67 -22.57
C PRO A 121 33.66 38.94 -21.44
N GLU A 122 34.31 37.94 -20.85
CA GLU A 122 33.74 37.20 -19.74
C GLU A 122 33.63 38.05 -18.48
N ASP A 123 32.58 37.80 -17.68
CA ASP A 123 32.39 38.49 -16.42
C ASP A 123 33.36 37.98 -15.34
N LYS A 124 33.81 38.88 -14.45
CA LYS A 124 34.67 38.51 -13.31
C LYS A 124 34.08 37.43 -12.40
N ARG A 125 32.74 37.32 -12.32
CA ARG A 125 32.04 36.31 -11.51
C ARG A 125 32.27 34.86 -11.98
N SER A 126 32.69 34.65 -13.23
CA SER A 126 33.05 33.32 -13.74
C SER A 126 34.37 32.82 -13.17
N PHE A 127 35.25 33.74 -12.77
CA PHE A 127 36.59 33.42 -12.26
C PHE A 127 36.73 33.55 -10.74
N ILE A 128 35.87 34.35 -10.10
CA ILE A 128 35.89 34.58 -8.65
C ILE A 128 34.88 33.63 -7.97
N PRO A 129 35.18 33.10 -6.77
CA PRO A 129 34.20 32.35 -5.99
C PRO A 129 32.87 33.09 -5.84
N SER A 130 31.76 32.33 -5.85
CA SER A 130 30.46 32.96 -6.01
C SER A 130 30.07 33.80 -4.79
N LEU A 131 29.63 35.04 -5.04
CA LEU A 131 29.18 35.95 -3.99
C LEU A 131 27.87 35.49 -3.34
N VAL A 132 27.03 34.79 -4.09
CA VAL A 132 25.76 34.23 -3.61
C VAL A 132 26.01 33.11 -2.60
N GLU A 133 27.00 32.24 -2.85
CA GLU A 133 27.38 31.22 -1.86
C GLU A 133 27.99 31.86 -0.63
N LYS A 134 28.85 32.88 -0.79
CA LYS A 134 29.38 33.65 0.34
C LYS A 134 28.27 34.22 1.22
N GLU A 135 27.22 34.78 0.61
CA GLU A 135 26.07 35.31 1.35
C GLU A 135 25.33 34.20 2.09
N LYS A 136 25.05 33.07 1.43
CA LYS A 136 24.40 31.91 2.07
C LYS A 136 25.24 31.37 3.25
N VAL A 137 26.54 31.24 3.07
CA VAL A 137 27.47 30.83 4.14
C VAL A 137 27.44 31.84 5.29
N SER A 138 27.42 33.14 5.01
CA SER A 138 27.34 34.17 6.05
C SER A 138 26.04 34.08 6.87
N ARG A 139 24.90 33.77 6.22
CA ARG A 139 23.62 33.53 6.91
C ARG A 139 23.66 32.27 7.77
N MET A 140 24.25 31.18 7.26
CA MET A 140 24.44 29.95 8.04
C MET A 140 25.36 30.18 9.24
N VAL A 141 26.46 30.91 9.08
CA VAL A 141 27.37 31.27 10.18
C VAL A 141 26.63 32.13 11.22
N HIS A 142 25.79 33.07 10.79
CA HIS A 142 24.96 33.86 11.70
C HIS A 142 23.99 32.97 12.48
N ALA A 143 23.30 32.05 11.82
CA ALA A 143 22.40 31.09 12.45
C ALA A 143 23.13 30.14 13.42
N ILE A 144 24.37 29.75 13.13
CA ILE A 144 25.23 28.98 14.05
C ILE A 144 25.62 29.82 15.26
N LYS A 145 26.01 31.08 15.08
CA LYS A 145 26.34 32.01 16.18
C LYS A 145 25.14 32.27 17.10
N MET A 146 23.95 32.38 16.54
CA MET A 146 22.69 32.51 17.31
C MET A 146 22.24 31.19 17.94
N GLY A 147 22.89 30.07 17.62
CA GLY A 147 22.58 28.74 18.17
C GLY A 147 21.36 28.05 17.54
N TRP A 148 20.78 28.61 16.48
CA TRP A 148 19.65 28.01 15.75
C TRP A 148 20.06 26.77 14.97
N ILE A 149 21.29 26.75 14.46
CA ILE A 149 21.88 25.61 13.77
C ILE A 149 23.08 25.15 14.58
N GLN A 150 23.01 23.93 15.09
CA GLN A 150 24.19 23.29 15.66
C GLN A 150 24.97 22.60 14.53
N PRO A 151 26.30 22.80 14.44
CA PRO A 151 27.11 22.02 13.52
C PRO A 151 26.92 20.54 13.84
N ARG A 152 26.96 19.68 12.80
CA ARG A 152 26.83 18.23 12.98
C ARG A 152 27.86 17.77 14.03
N ARG A 153 27.37 17.41 15.21
CA ARG A 153 28.18 16.73 16.22
C ARG A 153 28.61 15.39 15.65
N SER A 154 29.86 14.97 15.90
CA SER A 154 30.27 13.59 15.65
C SER A 154 29.27 12.68 16.37
N ARG A 155 28.69 11.70 15.66
CA ARG A 155 27.73 10.78 16.26
C ARG A 155 28.41 10.11 17.46
N ASP A 156 27.83 10.27 18.64
CA ASP A 156 28.25 9.51 19.81
C ASP A 156 28.08 8.03 19.48
N SER A 157 29.08 7.20 19.81
CA SER A 157 29.06 5.76 19.59
C SER A 157 28.07 5.12 20.57
N THR A 158 26.77 5.33 20.36
CA THR A 158 25.74 4.56 21.06
C THR A 158 25.94 3.10 20.69
N PRO A 159 26.19 2.21 21.66
CA PRO A 159 26.36 0.79 21.36
C PRO A 159 25.09 0.28 20.67
N ARG A 160 25.27 -0.47 19.58
CA ARG A 160 24.17 -1.01 18.77
C ARG A 160 23.24 -1.95 19.54
N PHE A 161 23.74 -2.50 20.65
CA PHE A 161 23.03 -3.39 21.54
C PHE A 161 23.16 -2.85 22.97
N TYR A 162 22.06 -2.82 23.68
CA TYR A 162 22.00 -2.49 25.10
C TYR A 162 21.20 -3.59 25.79
N ASP A 163 21.61 -3.95 27.01
CA ASP A 163 20.91 -4.93 27.81
C ASP A 163 19.71 -4.27 28.49
N LEU A 164 18.52 -4.69 28.08
CA LEU A 164 17.24 -4.20 28.61
C LEU A 164 17.00 -4.64 30.06
N TRP A 165 17.67 -5.72 30.49
CA TRP A 165 17.43 -6.37 31.78
C TRP A 165 18.51 -6.07 32.81
N ALA A 166 19.53 -5.27 32.46
CA ALA A 166 20.67 -4.97 33.32
C ALA A 166 20.31 -4.27 34.64
N GLN A 167 19.10 -3.69 34.73
CA GLN A 167 18.63 -2.93 35.90
C GLN A 167 17.39 -3.54 36.56
N GLU A 168 16.92 -4.72 36.12
CA GLU A 168 15.77 -5.35 36.80
C GLU A 168 16.21 -6.07 38.07
N ASP A 169 15.72 -5.59 39.23
CA ASP A 169 15.86 -6.30 40.49
C ASP A 169 15.01 -7.57 40.48
N PRO A 170 15.58 -8.77 40.74
CA PRO A 170 14.82 -10.03 40.73
C PRO A 170 13.71 -10.09 41.78
N ASN A 171 13.72 -9.18 42.76
CA ASN A 171 12.73 -9.05 43.82
C ASN A 171 11.78 -7.86 43.61
N ALA A 172 11.93 -7.07 42.53
CA ALA A 172 10.97 -6.04 42.21
C ALA A 172 9.63 -6.71 41.87
N VAL A 173 8.66 -6.57 42.77
CA VAL A 173 7.28 -6.94 42.53
C VAL A 173 6.76 -5.98 41.45
N LEU A 174 7.02 -6.28 40.19
CA LEU A 174 6.42 -5.58 39.06
C LEU A 174 4.92 -5.56 39.32
N GLY A 175 4.33 -4.37 39.38
CA GLY A 175 2.91 -4.12 39.68
C GLY A 175 1.93 -4.68 38.62
N ARG A 176 2.32 -5.72 37.89
CA ARG A 176 1.41 -6.53 37.10
C ARG A 176 0.58 -7.36 38.07
N PRO A 177 -0.76 -7.28 38.02
CA PRO A 177 -1.60 -8.21 38.75
C PRO A 177 -1.20 -9.64 38.32
N GLN A 178 -0.56 -10.40 39.21
CA GLN A 178 -0.17 -11.80 38.96
C GLN A 178 -1.37 -12.74 38.76
N ASP A 179 -2.60 -12.20 38.81
CA ASP A 179 -3.81 -12.97 38.98
C ASP A 179 -4.61 -13.21 37.68
N ALA A 180 -4.32 -12.50 36.58
CA ALA A 180 -5.15 -12.56 35.39
C ALA A 180 -4.80 -13.73 34.43
N CYS A 181 -3.54 -14.16 34.37
CA CYS A 181 -3.12 -15.16 33.39
C CYS A 181 -2.65 -16.44 34.07
N ALA A 182 -3.37 -17.54 33.84
CA ALA A 182 -2.85 -18.87 34.13
C ALA A 182 -1.53 -19.05 33.37
N CYS A 183 -0.46 -19.34 34.11
CA CYS A 183 0.86 -19.61 33.56
C CYS A 183 0.75 -20.68 32.46
N THR A 184 1.51 -20.48 31.38
CA THR A 184 1.62 -21.47 30.30
C THR A 184 2.16 -22.76 30.89
N GLN A 185 1.40 -23.85 30.83
CA GLN A 185 1.95 -25.14 31.19
C GLN A 185 3.10 -25.47 30.23
N ALA A 186 4.26 -25.86 30.77
CA ALA A 186 5.30 -26.47 29.98
C ALA A 186 4.70 -27.72 29.29
N GLY A 187 5.13 -27.99 28.05
CA GLY A 187 4.72 -29.22 27.38
C GLY A 187 5.04 -30.45 28.25
N PRO A 188 4.29 -31.55 28.12
CA PRO A 188 4.57 -32.75 28.89
C PRO A 188 6.05 -33.16 28.71
N ALA A 189 6.71 -33.47 29.82
CA ALA A 189 8.06 -34.00 29.77
C ALA A 189 8.03 -35.36 29.10
N TRP A 190 8.70 -35.49 27.95
CA TRP A 190 8.82 -36.77 27.27
C TRP A 190 9.74 -37.70 28.08
N PRO A 191 9.33 -38.93 28.42
CA PRO A 191 10.22 -39.89 29.04
C PRO A 191 11.41 -40.17 28.10
N HIS A 192 12.60 -40.17 28.68
CA HIS A 192 13.88 -40.10 27.98
C HIS A 192 14.16 -41.26 26.99
N ARG A 193 14.83 -40.88 25.88
CA ARG A 193 15.51 -41.69 24.83
C ARG A 193 14.62 -42.42 23.81
N VAL A 194 14.00 -41.62 22.93
CA VAL A 194 13.24 -42.02 21.72
C VAL A 194 14.02 -42.92 20.74
N ILE A 195 15.36 -42.93 20.78
CA ILE A 195 16.17 -43.59 19.74
C ILE A 195 16.38 -45.08 20.03
N GLN A 196 16.31 -45.50 21.30
CA GLN A 196 16.45 -46.89 21.71
C GLN A 196 15.27 -47.31 22.59
N LEU A 197 14.10 -47.42 21.96
CA LEU A 197 12.92 -47.92 22.64
C LEU A 197 13.06 -49.42 22.96
N PRO A 198 12.78 -49.83 24.21
CA PRO A 198 12.55 -51.23 24.54
C PRO A 198 11.41 -51.79 23.68
N PRO A 199 11.42 -53.09 23.35
CA PRO A 199 10.41 -53.70 22.49
C PRO A 199 8.98 -53.61 23.06
N GLU A 200 8.84 -53.43 24.37
CA GLU A 200 7.56 -53.24 25.07
C GLU A 200 6.82 -51.95 24.66
N TYR A 201 7.54 -50.94 24.15
CA TYR A 201 6.94 -49.67 23.72
C TYR A 201 6.59 -49.65 22.22
N LEU A 202 6.88 -50.73 21.49
CA LEU A 202 6.48 -50.83 20.10
C LEU A 202 5.02 -51.27 20.03
N PRO A 203 4.17 -50.55 19.27
CA PRO A 203 2.76 -50.88 19.18
C PRO A 203 2.57 -52.25 18.52
N SER A 204 1.56 -52.98 18.99
CA SER A 204 1.10 -54.18 18.29
C SER A 204 0.43 -53.82 16.95
N GLU A 205 0.27 -54.79 16.05
CA GLU A 205 -0.40 -54.55 14.77
C GLU A 205 -1.86 -54.11 14.96
N GLU A 206 -2.53 -54.62 16.00
CA GLU A 206 -3.88 -54.23 16.39
C GLU A 206 -3.94 -52.78 16.87
N GLU A 207 -3.00 -52.37 17.73
CA GLU A 207 -2.89 -50.99 18.21
C GLU A 207 -2.57 -50.00 17.10
N HIS A 208 -1.75 -50.42 16.13
CA HIS A 208 -1.44 -49.62 14.95
C HIS A 208 -2.70 -49.35 14.11
N LEU A 209 -3.55 -50.36 13.96
CA LEU A 209 -4.80 -50.25 13.21
C LEU A 209 -5.82 -49.36 13.94
N VAL A 210 -5.93 -49.53 15.27
CA VAL A 210 -6.76 -48.66 16.12
C VAL A 210 -6.28 -47.20 16.06
N TRP A 211 -4.97 -46.96 16.16
CA TRP A 211 -4.42 -45.61 16.07
C TRP A 211 -4.65 -44.97 14.69
N ALA A 212 -4.60 -45.77 13.62
CA ALA A 212 -4.88 -45.29 12.27
C ALA A 212 -6.36 -44.92 12.10
N GLN A 213 -7.28 -45.65 12.74
CA GLN A 213 -8.72 -45.38 12.72
C GLN A 213 -9.13 -44.19 13.59
N GLN A 214 -8.44 -43.94 14.70
CA GLN A 214 -8.74 -42.80 15.59
C GLN A 214 -8.49 -41.45 14.92
N GLU A 215 -9.36 -40.47 15.20
CA GLU A 215 -9.17 -39.09 14.73
C GLU A 215 -7.98 -38.40 15.41
N PRO A 216 -7.24 -37.51 14.73
CA PRO A 216 -6.03 -36.88 15.27
C PRO A 216 -6.19 -36.20 16.64
N GLY A 217 -7.33 -35.57 16.92
CA GLY A 217 -7.56 -34.84 18.17
C GLY A 217 -7.83 -35.70 19.40
N GLU A 218 -8.25 -36.95 19.21
CA GLU A 218 -8.53 -37.89 20.30
C GLU A 218 -7.33 -38.80 20.63
N ARG A 219 -6.29 -38.76 19.78
CA ARG A 219 -5.10 -39.58 19.96
C ARG A 219 -4.33 -39.15 21.19
N LYS A 220 -3.96 -40.14 22.01
CA LYS A 220 -3.07 -39.94 23.17
C LYS A 220 -1.67 -39.47 22.76
N LEU A 221 -1.19 -39.95 21.61
CA LEU A 221 0.12 -39.59 21.03
C LEU A 221 -0.06 -39.21 19.55
N ASN A 222 0.51 -38.07 19.17
CA ASN A 222 0.48 -37.56 17.80
C ASN A 222 1.34 -38.38 16.83
N PHE A 223 2.25 -39.19 17.36
CA PHE A 223 3.13 -40.10 16.61
C PHE A 223 3.07 -41.52 17.17
N LEU A 224 3.42 -42.48 16.31
CA LEU A 224 3.65 -43.85 16.72
C LEU A 224 5.14 -44.06 17.03
N PRO A 225 5.48 -44.62 18.20
CA PRO A 225 6.85 -44.94 18.52
C PRO A 225 7.43 -45.97 17.55
N ARG A 226 8.66 -45.74 17.09
CA ARG A 226 9.38 -46.63 16.18
C ARG A 226 10.79 -46.84 16.67
N LYS A 227 11.29 -48.07 16.49
CA LYS A 227 12.68 -48.42 16.78
C LYS A 227 13.51 -48.28 15.52
N PHE A 228 14.66 -47.62 15.65
CA PHE A 228 15.64 -47.50 14.58
C PHE A 228 16.93 -48.24 14.97
N PRO A 229 17.64 -48.87 14.02
CA PRO A 229 18.88 -49.59 14.32
C PRO A 229 20.05 -48.64 14.65
N SER A 230 20.04 -47.41 14.12
CA SER A 230 21.08 -46.40 14.36
C SER A 230 20.51 -44.98 14.28
N LEU A 231 21.21 -44.01 14.86
CA LEU A 231 20.81 -42.59 14.82
C LEU A 231 20.78 -42.03 13.39
N ARG A 232 21.64 -42.53 12.49
CA ARG A 232 21.67 -42.13 11.08
C ARG A 232 20.44 -42.60 10.29
N ALA A 233 19.78 -43.66 10.77
CA ALA A 233 18.58 -44.19 10.15
C ALA A 233 17.30 -43.48 10.62
N VAL A 234 17.40 -42.53 11.54
CA VAL A 234 16.24 -41.77 12.03
C VAL A 234 15.80 -40.78 10.95
N PRO A 235 14.57 -40.91 10.41
CA PRO A 235 14.07 -39.99 9.40
C PRO A 235 13.72 -38.63 10.01
N ALA A 236 13.66 -37.60 9.17
CA ALA A 236 13.10 -36.32 9.57
C ALA A 236 11.61 -36.48 9.94
N TYR A 237 11.21 -35.89 11.07
CA TYR A 237 9.83 -35.98 11.53
C TYR A 237 8.92 -35.01 10.76
N GLY A 238 8.10 -35.53 9.85
CA GLY A 238 7.30 -34.72 8.93
C GLY A 238 6.23 -33.83 9.60
N ARG A 239 5.71 -34.21 10.77
CA ARG A 239 4.68 -33.44 11.49
C ARG A 239 5.24 -32.40 12.45
N PHE A 240 6.55 -32.19 12.48
CA PHE A 240 7.20 -31.26 13.42
C PHE A 240 6.61 -29.85 13.37
N SER A 241 6.46 -29.29 12.16
CA SER A 241 5.92 -27.94 11.99
C SER A 241 4.45 -27.84 12.40
N GLN A 242 3.66 -28.89 12.13
CA GLN A 242 2.24 -28.95 12.48
C GLN A 242 2.06 -28.93 14.00
N GLU A 243 2.81 -29.75 14.74
CA GLU A 243 2.73 -29.79 16.21
C GLU A 243 3.17 -28.47 16.87
N ARG A 244 4.18 -27.78 16.31
CA ARG A 244 4.61 -26.46 16.82
C ARG A 244 3.57 -25.39 16.55
N PHE A 245 2.93 -25.44 15.38
CA PHE A 245 1.86 -24.53 15.03
C PHE A 245 0.61 -24.76 15.90
N GLU A 246 0.18 -26.01 16.08
CA GLU A 246 -0.91 -26.39 16.99
C GLU A 246 -0.63 -25.92 18.42
N ARG A 247 0.61 -26.07 18.90
CA ARG A 247 1.03 -25.54 20.20
C ARG A 247 0.88 -24.02 20.30
N CYS A 248 1.22 -23.27 19.24
CA CYS A 248 1.02 -21.83 19.19
C CYS A 248 -0.48 -21.46 19.22
N LEU A 249 -1.32 -22.23 18.51
CA LEU A 249 -2.77 -22.07 18.56
C LEU A 249 -3.32 -22.38 19.96
N ASP A 250 -2.85 -23.43 20.62
CA ASP A 250 -3.24 -23.76 21.99
C ASP A 250 -2.86 -22.66 22.99
N LEU A 251 -1.70 -22.03 22.78
CA LEU A 251 -1.26 -20.93 23.62
C LEU A 251 -2.13 -19.69 23.43
N TYR A 252 -2.62 -19.45 22.22
CA TYR A 252 -3.37 -18.24 21.86
C TYR A 252 -4.89 -18.38 22.04
N LEU A 253 -5.49 -19.47 21.53
CA LEU A 253 -6.94 -19.65 21.41
C LEU A 253 -7.56 -20.42 22.59
N CYS A 254 -6.86 -21.39 23.15
CA CYS A 254 -7.48 -22.29 24.14
C CYS A 254 -7.70 -21.57 25.48
N PRO A 255 -8.95 -21.54 25.99
CA PRO A 255 -9.26 -20.85 27.24
C PRO A 255 -8.58 -21.56 28.41
N ARG A 256 -7.87 -20.81 29.24
CA ARG A 256 -7.09 -21.36 30.35
C ARG A 256 -7.86 -21.25 31.65
N GLN A 257 -8.14 -22.40 32.27
CA GLN A 257 -8.79 -22.46 33.57
C GLN A 257 -7.80 -22.82 34.67
N ARG A 258 -7.69 -21.99 35.71
CA ARG A 258 -6.99 -22.38 36.94
C ARG A 258 -7.85 -23.39 37.69
N LYS A 259 -7.38 -24.63 37.83
CA LYS A 259 -8.06 -25.66 38.63
C LYS A 259 -7.88 -25.36 40.12
N MET A 260 -8.77 -24.55 40.68
CA MET A 260 -8.88 -24.40 42.14
C MET A 260 -9.51 -25.66 42.72
N ARG A 261 -8.84 -26.34 43.65
CA ARG A 261 -9.46 -27.44 44.41
C ARG A 261 -10.47 -26.82 45.38
N CYS A 262 -11.76 -26.90 45.06
CA CYS A 262 -12.84 -26.58 45.99
C CYS A 262 -12.82 -27.60 47.15
N LEU A 263 -12.82 -27.10 48.37
CA LEU A 263 -12.81 -27.87 49.62
C LEU A 263 -14.23 -27.93 50.23
N PRO A 264 -14.51 -28.86 51.16
CA PRO A 264 -15.87 -29.24 51.55
C PRO A 264 -16.73 -28.09 52.08
N ARG A 265 -18.05 -28.23 51.89
CA ARG A 265 -19.08 -27.36 52.47
C ARG A 265 -19.04 -27.52 54.00
N GLY A 266 -19.07 -26.41 54.74
CA GLY A 266 -19.16 -26.45 56.19
C GLY A 266 -20.52 -26.98 56.66
N PRO A 267 -20.63 -27.38 57.93
CA PRO A 267 -21.91 -27.83 58.49
C PRO A 267 -22.92 -26.68 58.65
N VAL A 268 -22.44 -25.43 58.71
CA VAL A 268 -23.27 -24.22 58.69
C VAL A 268 -23.61 -23.90 57.23
N ALA A 269 -24.90 -23.97 56.88
CA ALA A 269 -25.37 -23.69 55.53
C ALA A 269 -24.98 -22.26 55.11
N GLY A 270 -24.25 -22.13 54.00
CA GLY A 270 -23.94 -20.85 53.39
C GLY A 270 -22.48 -20.40 53.45
N PHE A 271 -21.56 -21.14 54.07
CA PHE A 271 -20.13 -20.81 54.07
C PHE A 271 -19.26 -21.83 53.33
N ARG A 272 -18.32 -21.31 52.54
CA ARG A 272 -17.32 -22.09 51.79
C ARG A 272 -15.91 -21.65 52.17
N LEU A 273 -15.03 -22.63 52.38
CA LEU A 273 -13.63 -22.39 52.72
C LEU A 273 -12.74 -22.61 51.48
N ARG A 274 -11.84 -21.66 51.21
CA ARG A 274 -10.87 -21.72 50.12
C ARG A 274 -9.47 -21.53 50.68
N ARG A 275 -8.52 -22.36 50.23
CA ARG A 275 -7.09 -22.10 50.40
C ARG A 275 -6.56 -21.29 49.23
N TRP A 276 -5.64 -20.37 49.49
CA TRP A 276 -4.94 -19.59 48.47
C TRP A 276 -3.44 -19.89 48.49
N LEU A 277 -2.77 -19.61 47.38
CA LEU A 277 -1.34 -19.91 47.19
C LEU A 277 -0.41 -18.98 47.99
N ASP A 278 -0.94 -17.88 48.51
CA ASP A 278 -0.26 -16.89 49.37
C ASP A 278 -0.16 -17.35 50.83
N GLY A 279 -0.57 -18.59 51.14
CA GLY A 279 -0.62 -19.12 52.51
C GLY A 279 -1.81 -18.60 53.32
N SER A 280 -2.84 -18.02 52.68
CA SER A 280 -4.07 -17.60 53.34
C SER A 280 -5.21 -18.59 53.17
N LEU A 281 -6.01 -18.74 54.22
CA LEU A 281 -7.33 -19.35 54.20
C LEU A 281 -8.38 -18.25 54.10
N ARG A 282 -9.25 -18.35 53.10
CA ARG A 282 -10.31 -17.37 52.85
C ARG A 282 -11.67 -18.05 52.97
N LEU A 283 -12.51 -17.49 53.83
CA LEU A 283 -13.88 -17.91 54.06
C LEU A 283 -14.82 -17.03 53.23
N TRP A 284 -15.74 -17.65 52.52
CA TRP A 284 -16.65 -17.00 51.59
C TRP A 284 -18.09 -17.36 51.92
N GLU A 285 -18.99 -16.40 51.77
CA GLU A 285 -20.43 -16.67 51.75
C GLU A 285 -20.83 -17.21 50.37
N GLU A 286 -21.61 -18.29 50.35
CA GLU A 286 -21.97 -19.05 49.15
C GLU A 286 -22.99 -18.29 48.28
N ALA A 287 -23.92 -17.57 48.89
CA ALA A 287 -24.97 -16.84 48.16
C ALA A 287 -24.45 -15.54 47.50
N THR A 288 -23.57 -14.81 48.19
CA THR A 288 -23.11 -13.48 47.74
C THR A 288 -21.72 -13.51 47.12
N ALA A 289 -21.01 -14.64 47.20
CA ALA A 289 -19.60 -14.76 46.86
C ALA A 289 -18.74 -13.64 47.47
N ARG A 290 -19.07 -13.16 48.67
CA ARG A 290 -18.25 -12.19 49.41
C ARG A 290 -17.23 -12.91 50.27
N CYS A 291 -16.00 -12.38 50.31
CA CYS A 291 -14.98 -12.85 51.23
C CYS A 291 -15.26 -12.26 52.62
N MET A 292 -15.66 -13.13 53.56
CA MET A 292 -16.04 -12.72 54.91
C MET A 292 -14.83 -12.63 55.83
N ARG A 293 -13.87 -13.56 55.68
CA ARG A 293 -12.69 -13.61 56.53
C ARG A 293 -11.48 -14.15 55.79
N VAL A 294 -10.33 -13.52 56.04
CA VAL A 294 -9.01 -13.95 55.57
C VAL A 294 -8.17 -14.27 56.79
N VAL A 295 -7.65 -15.50 56.86
CA VAL A 295 -6.80 -15.98 57.94
C VAL A 295 -5.42 -16.28 57.33
N PRO A 296 -4.38 -15.49 57.67
CA PRO A 296 -3.02 -15.79 57.24
C PRO A 296 -2.48 -16.96 58.06
N VAL A 297 -2.04 -18.02 57.37
CA VAL A 297 -1.62 -19.28 58.01
C VAL A 297 -0.10 -19.49 57.95
N GLY A 298 0.62 -18.58 57.29
CA GLY A 298 2.09 -18.52 57.31
C GLY A 298 2.82 -19.60 56.50
N GLY A 299 2.11 -20.63 56.01
CA GLY A 299 2.68 -21.76 55.27
C GLY A 299 1.75 -22.30 54.18
N VAL A 300 2.21 -23.33 53.45
CA VAL A 300 1.42 -23.89 52.34
C VAL A 300 0.36 -24.84 52.89
N VAL A 301 -0.89 -24.38 52.87
CA VAL A 301 -2.03 -25.21 53.26
C VAL A 301 -2.20 -26.39 52.29
N ARG A 302 -1.99 -27.62 52.76
CA ARG A 302 -2.07 -28.85 51.93
C ARG A 302 -3.51 -29.37 51.83
N SER A 303 -4.21 -29.41 52.95
CA SER A 303 -5.58 -29.91 53.07
C SER A 303 -6.34 -29.10 54.11
N VAL A 304 -7.65 -28.96 53.92
CA VAL A 304 -8.53 -28.29 54.88
C VAL A 304 -9.85 -29.04 54.96
N ALA A 305 -10.34 -29.24 56.16
CA ALA A 305 -11.60 -29.94 56.42
C ALA A 305 -12.41 -29.19 57.48
N TRP A 306 -13.72 -29.19 57.29
CA TRP A 306 -14.65 -28.77 58.34
C TRP A 306 -14.89 -29.91 59.31
N ASN A 307 -15.13 -29.57 60.58
CA ASN A 307 -15.68 -30.54 61.52
C ASN A 307 -17.07 -30.99 61.01
N PRO A 308 -17.32 -32.31 60.87
CA PRO A 308 -18.62 -32.81 60.43
C PRO A 308 -19.78 -32.48 61.38
N ASN A 309 -19.50 -32.19 62.66
CA ASN A 309 -20.54 -31.92 63.65
C ASN A 309 -21.12 -30.51 63.51
N PRO A 310 -22.44 -30.34 63.34
CA PRO A 310 -23.06 -29.02 63.14
C PRO A 310 -23.13 -28.15 64.39
N SER A 311 -23.00 -28.74 65.58
CA SER A 311 -22.91 -28.04 66.85
C SER A 311 -21.53 -27.42 67.12
N ILE A 312 -20.51 -27.74 66.30
CA ILE A 312 -19.13 -27.29 66.50
C ILE A 312 -18.62 -26.65 65.21
N CYS A 313 -18.49 -25.33 65.21
CA CYS A 313 -17.91 -24.58 64.09
C CYS A 313 -16.37 -24.60 64.17
N LEU A 314 -15.75 -25.69 63.69
CA LEU A 314 -14.29 -25.84 63.72
C LEU A 314 -13.75 -26.22 62.34
N VAL A 315 -12.62 -25.62 61.98
CA VAL A 315 -11.89 -25.85 60.73
C VAL A 315 -10.52 -26.42 61.05
N ALA A 316 -10.18 -27.57 60.46
CA ALA A 316 -8.84 -28.15 60.54
C ALA A 316 -8.07 -27.85 59.24
N ALA A 317 -6.90 -27.22 59.35
CA ALA A 317 -6.01 -26.92 58.24
C ALA A 317 -4.65 -27.61 58.44
N ALA A 318 -4.26 -28.46 57.50
CA ALA A 318 -2.92 -29.05 57.46
C ALA A 318 -1.97 -28.09 56.73
N VAL A 319 -0.99 -27.58 57.47
CA VAL A 319 -0.05 -26.53 57.05
C VAL A 319 1.35 -27.09 57.26
N ASP A 320 2.05 -27.35 56.16
CA ASP A 320 3.37 -28.01 56.19
C ASP A 320 3.35 -29.28 57.05
N ASP A 321 4.00 -29.26 58.22
CA ASP A 321 4.10 -30.40 59.16
C ASP A 321 3.14 -30.31 60.37
N ALA A 322 2.32 -29.26 60.46
CA ALA A 322 1.40 -29.02 61.57
C ALA A 322 -0.08 -29.03 61.14
N VAL A 323 -0.97 -29.38 62.06
CA VAL A 323 -2.42 -29.24 61.88
C VAL A 323 -2.92 -28.12 62.77
N LEU A 324 -3.48 -27.07 62.17
CA LEU A 324 -4.08 -25.95 62.89
C LEU A 324 -5.59 -26.15 62.98
N LEU A 325 -6.11 -26.06 64.20
CA LEU A 325 -7.55 -26.01 64.48
C LEU A 325 -7.94 -24.54 64.66
N LEU A 326 -8.84 -24.09 63.80
CA LEU A 326 -9.27 -22.69 63.72
C LEU A 326 -10.77 -22.62 63.98
N ASN A 327 -11.16 -21.76 64.93
CA ASN A 327 -12.54 -21.30 65.02
C ASN A 327 -12.72 -20.10 64.07
N PRO A 328 -13.52 -20.22 63.00
CA PRO A 328 -13.72 -19.13 62.05
C PRO A 328 -14.57 -17.99 62.63
N VAL A 329 -15.24 -18.17 63.77
CA VAL A 329 -16.15 -17.16 64.39
C VAL A 329 -17.13 -16.57 63.36
N LEU A 330 -17.66 -17.44 62.49
CA LEU A 330 -18.63 -17.09 61.45
C LEU A 330 -19.93 -17.84 61.73
N GLY A 331 -21.06 -17.14 61.68
CA GLY A 331 -22.39 -17.68 62.00
C GLY A 331 -22.88 -17.25 63.39
N ASP A 332 -23.58 -18.14 64.08
CA ASP A 332 -24.18 -17.83 65.38
C ASP A 332 -23.10 -17.61 66.45
N PRO A 333 -23.11 -16.47 67.17
CA PRO A 333 -22.09 -16.15 68.17
C PRO A 333 -22.11 -17.13 69.36
N LEU A 334 -23.26 -17.76 69.63
CA LEU A 334 -23.40 -18.81 70.65
C LEU A 334 -22.61 -20.08 70.30
N LEU A 335 -22.62 -20.49 69.03
CA LEU A 335 -21.85 -21.65 68.56
C LEU A 335 -20.35 -21.35 68.55
N ALA A 336 -19.96 -20.15 68.12
CA ALA A 336 -18.55 -19.74 68.17
C ALA A 336 -18.03 -19.69 69.61
N GLY A 337 -18.83 -19.17 70.55
CA GLY A 337 -18.48 -19.14 71.97
C GLY A 337 -18.39 -20.52 72.62
N SER A 338 -19.29 -21.45 72.28
CA SER A 338 -19.22 -22.82 72.79
C SER A 338 -17.99 -23.56 72.24
N THR A 339 -17.61 -23.33 70.98
CA THR A 339 -16.38 -23.90 70.42
C THR A 339 -15.11 -23.32 71.04
N ASP A 340 -15.09 -22.03 71.38
CA ASP A 340 -13.94 -21.43 72.07
C ASP A 340 -13.78 -21.98 73.49
N GLN A 341 -14.89 -22.24 74.18
CA GLN A 341 -14.86 -22.94 75.47
C GLN A 341 -14.28 -24.36 75.34
N LEU A 342 -14.69 -25.12 74.32
CA LEU A 342 -14.14 -26.45 74.04
C LEU A 342 -12.65 -26.42 73.70
N LEU A 343 -12.19 -25.44 72.91
CA LEU A 343 -10.78 -25.25 72.59
C LEU A 343 -9.97 -24.85 73.84
N SER A 344 -10.54 -24.02 74.72
CA SER A 344 -9.87 -23.61 75.97
C SER A 344 -9.75 -24.75 77.00
N ALA A 345 -10.64 -25.73 76.94
CA ALA A 345 -10.62 -26.92 77.79
C ALA A 345 -9.64 -28.00 77.31
N PHE A 346 -9.02 -27.82 76.13
CA PHE A 346 -8.07 -28.78 75.58
C PHE A 346 -6.74 -28.76 76.36
N ALA A 347 -6.38 -29.89 76.95
CA ALA A 347 -5.05 -30.17 77.47
C ALA A 347 -4.36 -31.19 76.57
N LEU A 348 -3.07 -31.00 76.31
CA LEU A 348 -2.27 -31.99 75.58
C LEU A 348 -2.27 -33.31 76.37
N PRO A 349 -2.60 -34.45 75.75
CA PRO A 349 -2.36 -35.74 76.38
C PRO A 349 -0.85 -35.94 76.56
N GLU A 350 -0.45 -36.42 77.74
CA GLU A 350 0.94 -36.77 78.08
C GLU A 350 1.53 -37.84 77.15
#